data_AF-A0A421K8W5-F1
#
_entry.id   AF-A0A421K8W5-F1
#
_cell.length_a   1.000
_cell.length_b   1.000
_cell.length_c   1.000
_cell.angle_alpha   90.00
_cell.angle_beta   90.00
_cell.angle_gamma   90.00
#
_symmetry.space_group_name_H-M   'P 1'
#
loop_
_entity.id
_entity.type
_entity.pdbx_description
1 polymer ?
#
loop_
_entity_poly.entity_id
_entity_poly.type
_entity_poly.pdbx_seq_one_letter_code
_entity_poly.pdbx_strand_id
1 'polypeptide(L)'
;MTAKNKQKDYFLSPEILLKVDQFETVLDTHPSITNKLSFNGILRAMNKSVNGTEAIPKSRGLILLLYRYFRIIPEDKVAFGQESVIINKDASRITIYLKLADTETFSMINEDGMREFLDFVNKEIQASFGESVETVLWGNTLLVLDSSRLIKEDQLRSTLISIILGLIIIWLFFHSFIYSFMALIPLLSGIFFYFITLYIFKIPLDMTTILVTNVTVGVGLDDAVHFLLQYRKQRAQEPYEQALLSTLSFTGRPIVLTTLSLVSGLLVLCFASFRPVIFFGFLIAGTLFSAMIGTVVFIPSAITFYEKFRVFMERSASSKN
;
A
#
# COMPACT_ATOMS: atom_id res chain seq x y z
N MET A 1 -4.05 20.75 -17.96
CA MET A 1 -5.17 21.68 -18.22
C MET A 1 -5.48 21.69 -19.72
N THR A 2 -6.72 21.39 -20.13
CA THR A 2 -7.15 21.34 -21.54
C THR A 2 -8.31 22.31 -21.76
N ALA A 3 -8.24 23.16 -22.79
CA ALA A 3 -9.33 24.05 -23.15
C ALA A 3 -10.61 23.27 -23.47
N LYS A 4 -11.76 23.76 -23.02
CA LYS A 4 -13.07 23.17 -23.36
C LYS A 4 -13.22 23.09 -24.89
N ASN A 5 -13.75 21.97 -25.39
CA ASN A 5 -13.83 21.66 -26.84
C ASN A 5 -12.49 21.64 -27.58
N LYS A 6 -11.35 21.55 -26.88
CA LYS A 6 -9.99 21.54 -27.45
C LYS A 6 -9.72 22.74 -28.39
N GLN A 7 -10.22 23.92 -28.04
CA GLN A 7 -10.02 25.14 -28.82
C GLN A 7 -8.52 25.37 -29.10
N LYS A 8 -8.17 25.51 -30.39
CA LYS A 8 -6.78 25.73 -30.83
C LYS A 8 -6.27 27.10 -30.39
N ASP A 9 -4.97 27.16 -30.10
CA ASP A 9 -4.24 28.36 -29.64
C ASP A 9 -4.81 29.03 -28.38
N TYR A 10 -5.67 28.33 -27.62
CA TYR A 10 -6.31 28.86 -26.43
C TYR A 10 -5.28 29.38 -25.41
N PHE A 11 -4.25 28.58 -25.14
CA PHE A 11 -3.17 28.93 -24.21
C PHE A 11 -2.07 29.82 -24.83
N LEU A 12 -2.26 30.34 -26.04
CA LEU A 12 -1.39 31.38 -26.63
C LEU A 12 -2.01 32.78 -26.52
N SER A 13 -3.21 32.89 -25.93
CA SER A 13 -3.89 34.16 -25.70
C SER A 13 -3.26 34.88 -24.50
N PRO A 14 -2.90 36.17 -24.61
CA PRO A 14 -2.28 36.92 -23.51
C PRO A 14 -3.11 36.90 -22.23
N GLU A 15 -4.42 37.05 -22.34
CA GLU A 15 -5.35 37.04 -21.19
C GLU A 15 -5.35 35.70 -20.45
N ILE A 16 -5.33 34.58 -21.19
CA ILE A 16 -5.29 33.24 -20.62
C ILE A 16 -3.94 32.98 -19.97
N LEU A 17 -2.85 33.35 -20.62
CA LEU A 17 -1.51 33.21 -20.05
C LEU A 17 -1.35 34.02 -18.77
N LEU A 18 -1.92 35.23 -18.68
CA LEU A 18 -1.94 36.03 -17.45
C LEU A 18 -2.77 35.37 -16.34
N LYS A 19 -3.92 34.76 -16.66
CA LYS A 19 -4.68 33.98 -15.68
C LYS A 19 -3.89 32.77 -15.16
N VAL A 20 -3.19 32.06 -16.05
CA VAL A 20 -2.30 30.95 -15.68
C VAL A 20 -1.14 31.45 -14.81
N ASP A 21 -0.60 32.64 -15.08
CA ASP A 21 0.48 33.26 -14.30
C ASP A 21 0.03 33.60 -12.86
N GLN A 22 -1.19 34.14 -12.72
CA GLN A 22 -1.80 34.41 -11.41
C GLN A 22 -2.01 33.10 -10.62
N PHE A 23 -2.59 32.09 -11.26
CA PHE A 23 -2.77 30.77 -10.67
C PHE A 23 -1.42 30.16 -10.23
N GLU A 24 -0.40 30.24 -11.08
CA GLU A 24 0.95 29.78 -10.76
C GLU A 24 1.57 30.51 -9.57
N THR A 25 1.28 31.80 -9.40
CA THR A 25 1.77 32.60 -8.27
C THR A 25 1.10 32.18 -6.96
N VAL A 26 -0.20 31.84 -7.00
CA VAL A 26 -0.91 31.29 -5.83
C VAL A 26 -0.33 29.93 -5.46
N LEU A 27 -0.04 29.07 -6.43
CA LEU A 27 0.61 27.78 -6.17
C LEU A 27 1.96 27.95 -5.44
N ASP A 28 2.76 28.94 -5.81
CA ASP A 28 4.07 29.20 -5.18
C ASP A 28 3.98 29.56 -3.69
N THR A 29 2.80 29.93 -3.19
CA THR A 29 2.59 30.18 -1.75
C THR A 29 2.50 28.90 -0.91
N HIS A 30 2.29 27.75 -1.55
CA HIS A 30 2.10 26.49 -0.84
C HIS A 30 3.46 25.90 -0.40
N PRO A 31 3.65 25.61 0.90
CA PRO A 31 4.97 25.23 1.44
C PRO A 31 5.52 23.93 0.85
N SER A 32 4.66 23.01 0.42
CA SER A 32 5.07 21.70 -0.09
C SER A 32 5.56 21.70 -1.55
N ILE A 33 5.45 22.83 -2.28
CA ILE A 33 5.94 22.93 -3.66
C ILE A 33 7.41 23.35 -3.64
N THR A 34 8.31 22.44 -4.00
CA THR A 34 9.76 22.72 -4.05
C THR A 34 10.21 23.26 -5.40
N ASN A 35 9.60 22.77 -6.48
CA ASN A 35 9.94 23.22 -7.83
C ASN A 35 8.73 23.13 -8.76
N LYS A 36 8.68 24.02 -9.76
CA LYS A 36 7.61 24.10 -10.75
C LYS A 36 8.21 24.26 -12.14
N LEU A 37 7.71 23.48 -13.10
CA LEU A 37 8.01 23.67 -14.52
C LEU A 37 6.70 23.89 -15.28
N SER A 38 6.62 25.00 -16.01
CA SER A 38 5.45 25.36 -16.78
C SER A 38 5.84 26.12 -18.05
N PHE A 39 4.91 26.17 -19.01
CA PHE A 39 5.09 26.97 -20.23
C PHE A 39 5.26 28.46 -19.89
N ASN A 40 4.53 28.98 -18.91
CA ASN A 40 4.63 30.37 -18.47
C ASN A 40 6.01 30.69 -17.88
N GLY A 41 6.56 29.80 -17.04
CA GLY A 41 7.92 29.97 -16.52
C GLY A 41 8.97 30.06 -17.63
N ILE A 42 8.85 29.21 -18.65
CA ILE A 42 9.72 29.24 -19.82
C ILE A 42 9.53 30.53 -20.62
N LEU A 43 8.28 30.96 -20.84
CA LEU A 43 7.98 32.22 -21.53
C LEU A 43 8.55 33.43 -20.79
N ARG A 44 8.46 33.51 -19.46
CA ARG A 44 9.07 34.59 -18.66
C ARG A 44 10.60 34.60 -18.81
N ALA A 45 11.24 33.44 -18.75
CA ALA A 45 12.68 33.31 -18.93
C ALA A 45 13.13 33.74 -20.35
N MET A 46 12.38 33.35 -21.38
CA MET A 46 12.64 33.77 -22.76
C MET A 46 12.39 35.27 -22.95
N ASN A 47 11.32 35.83 -22.36
CA ASN A 47 11.04 37.26 -22.44
C ASN A 47 12.10 38.10 -21.71
N LYS A 48 12.67 37.59 -20.61
CA LYS A 48 13.82 38.22 -19.93
C LYS A 48 15.05 38.26 -20.83
N SER A 49 15.30 37.19 -21.59
CA SER A 49 16.41 37.14 -22.55
C SER A 49 16.23 38.11 -23.73
N VAL A 50 14.99 38.25 -24.23
CA VAL A 50 14.71 39.08 -25.42
C VAL A 50 14.47 40.56 -25.08
N ASN A 51 13.73 40.85 -24.02
CA ASN A 51 13.28 42.21 -23.66
C ASN A 51 13.73 42.66 -22.27
N GLY A 52 14.54 41.87 -21.55
CA GLY A 52 15.00 42.20 -20.19
C GLY A 52 13.93 42.10 -19.10
N THR A 53 12.70 41.69 -19.42
CA THR A 53 11.57 41.65 -18.47
C THR A 53 11.14 40.22 -18.15
N GLU A 54 11.10 39.89 -16.86
CA GLU A 54 10.66 38.59 -16.35
C GLU A 54 9.14 38.54 -16.13
N ALA A 55 8.38 38.98 -17.12
CA ALA A 55 6.92 39.02 -17.10
C ALA A 55 6.35 38.31 -18.34
N ILE A 56 5.08 37.90 -18.28
CA ILE A 56 4.38 37.36 -19.45
C ILE A 56 4.26 38.44 -20.53
N PRO A 57 4.69 38.18 -21.77
CA PRO A 57 4.58 39.18 -22.83
C PRO A 57 3.13 39.59 -23.12
N LYS A 58 2.86 40.88 -23.19
CA LYS A 58 1.50 41.40 -23.48
C LYS A 58 1.11 41.28 -24.96
N SER A 59 2.09 41.28 -25.86
CA SER A 59 1.86 41.21 -27.31
C SER A 59 1.67 39.77 -27.77
N ARG A 60 0.52 39.47 -28.39
CA ARG A 60 0.25 38.16 -29.00
C ARG A 60 1.31 37.76 -30.04
N GLY A 61 1.81 38.73 -30.82
CA GLY A 61 2.86 38.47 -31.82
C GLY A 61 4.15 37.95 -31.18
N LEU A 62 4.55 38.54 -30.05
CA LEU A 62 5.72 38.11 -29.29
C LEU A 62 5.51 36.74 -28.65
N ILE A 63 4.32 36.47 -28.08
CA ILE A 63 3.98 35.13 -27.56
C ILE A 63 4.10 34.07 -28.66
N LEU A 64 3.55 34.32 -29.85
CA LEU A 64 3.63 33.39 -30.97
C LEU A 64 5.08 33.17 -31.45
N LEU A 65 5.90 34.22 -31.44
CA LEU A 65 7.31 34.12 -31.77
C LEU A 65 8.06 33.23 -30.77
N LEU A 66 7.90 33.50 -29.46
CA LEU A 66 8.55 32.73 -28.40
C LEU A 66 8.06 31.28 -28.38
N TYR A 67 6.76 31.05 -28.62
CA TYR A 67 6.19 29.70 -28.78
C TYR A 67 6.82 28.94 -29.95
N ARG A 68 7.02 29.59 -31.10
CA ARG A 68 7.71 28.96 -32.25
C ARG A 68 9.16 28.61 -31.89
N TYR A 69 9.88 29.50 -31.20
CA TYR A 69 11.23 29.20 -30.72
C TYR A 69 11.25 28.02 -29.75
N PHE A 70 10.32 27.99 -28.79
CA PHE A 70 10.17 26.88 -27.86
C PHE A 70 9.98 25.53 -28.59
N ARG A 71 9.16 25.52 -29.65
CA ARG A 71 8.91 24.32 -30.46
C ARG A 71 10.09 23.83 -31.30
N ILE A 72 11.10 24.67 -31.52
CA ILE A 72 12.33 24.27 -32.20
C ILE A 72 13.25 23.49 -31.24
N ILE A 73 13.09 23.70 -29.93
CA ILE A 73 13.87 22.97 -28.93
C ILE A 73 13.42 21.51 -28.95
N PRO A 74 14.34 20.55 -29.16
CA PRO A 74 14.03 19.13 -29.15
C PRO A 74 13.32 18.72 -27.84
N GLU A 75 12.21 17.99 -27.95
CA GLU A 75 11.36 17.60 -26.80
C GLU A 75 12.16 16.82 -25.74
N ASP A 76 13.15 16.01 -26.15
CA ASP A 76 14.05 15.24 -25.29
C ASP A 76 14.96 16.09 -24.40
N LYS A 77 15.19 17.37 -24.75
CA LYS A 77 16.03 18.29 -23.96
C LYS A 77 15.24 19.11 -22.93
N VAL A 78 13.91 19.09 -23.02
CA VAL A 78 13.01 19.89 -22.17
C VAL A 78 12.16 18.99 -21.26
N ALA A 79 11.98 17.73 -21.66
CA ALA A 79 11.08 16.77 -21.04
C ALA A 79 11.73 16.03 -19.85
N PHE A 80 11.06 16.05 -18.69
CA PHE A 80 11.24 15.07 -17.63
C PHE A 80 10.61 13.73 -18.07
N GLY A 81 11.28 13.00 -18.97
CA GLY A 81 10.82 11.71 -19.51
C GLY A 81 9.89 11.82 -20.72
N GLN A 82 9.78 10.71 -21.47
CA GLN A 82 9.21 10.60 -22.84
C GLN A 82 7.75 11.08 -23.03
N GLU A 83 7.02 11.42 -21.98
CA GLU A 83 5.60 11.82 -22.05
C GLU A 83 5.34 13.29 -21.67
N SER A 84 6.37 14.08 -21.37
CA SER A 84 6.19 15.39 -20.74
C SER A 84 6.02 16.57 -21.69
N VAL A 85 4.92 16.58 -22.43
CA VAL A 85 4.54 17.71 -23.29
C VAL A 85 3.99 18.86 -22.43
N ILE A 86 4.83 19.89 -22.19
CA ILE A 86 4.48 21.10 -21.43
C ILE A 86 3.35 21.88 -22.11
N ILE A 87 3.35 21.94 -23.44
CA ILE A 87 2.26 22.50 -24.26
C ILE A 87 2.09 21.66 -25.52
N ASN A 88 0.86 21.25 -25.82
CA ASN A 88 0.59 20.41 -27.00
C ASN A 88 0.73 21.20 -28.31
N LYS A 89 0.85 20.48 -29.45
CA LYS A 89 1.09 21.07 -30.78
C LYS A 89 0.09 22.14 -31.21
N ASP A 90 -1.18 21.97 -30.80
CA ASP A 90 -2.29 22.88 -31.11
C ASP A 90 -2.52 23.93 -29.99
N ALA A 91 -1.66 23.97 -28.97
CA ALA A 91 -1.74 24.86 -27.81
C ALA A 91 -3.12 24.94 -27.12
N SER A 92 -3.89 23.84 -27.23
CA SER A 92 -5.17 23.64 -26.55
C SER A 92 -5.01 22.96 -25.19
N ARG A 93 -3.81 22.50 -24.85
CA ARG A 93 -3.46 21.88 -23.57
C ARG A 93 -2.10 22.35 -23.08
N ILE A 94 -2.05 22.73 -21.81
CA ILE A 94 -0.81 22.96 -21.07
C ILE A 94 -0.70 22.00 -19.88
N THR A 95 0.54 21.69 -19.52
CA THR A 95 0.90 20.85 -18.38
C THR A 95 1.81 21.64 -17.47
N ILE A 96 1.48 21.68 -16.17
CA ILE A 96 2.29 22.29 -15.13
C ILE A 96 2.83 21.14 -14.29
N TYR A 97 4.15 20.98 -14.23
CA TYR A 97 4.81 19.99 -13.40
C TYR A 97 5.12 20.60 -12.04
N LEU A 98 4.69 19.91 -10.99
CA LEU A 98 4.93 20.31 -9.61
C LEU A 98 5.77 19.22 -8.96
N LYS A 99 6.92 19.60 -8.41
CA LYS A 99 7.72 18.74 -7.55
C LYS A 99 7.37 19.05 -6.11
N LEU A 100 6.93 18.01 -5.43
CA LEU A 100 6.43 18.06 -4.07
C LEU A 100 7.41 17.42 -3.09
N ALA A 101 7.60 18.04 -1.94
CA ALA A 101 8.36 17.48 -0.83
C ALA A 101 7.75 17.96 0.49
N ASP A 102 7.87 17.12 1.52
CA ASP A 102 7.65 17.54 2.90
C ASP A 102 8.83 18.42 3.32
N THR A 103 8.55 19.68 3.63
CA THR A 103 9.56 20.69 3.98
C THR A 103 10.13 20.54 5.38
N GLU A 104 9.43 19.84 6.29
CA GLU A 104 9.94 19.55 7.63
C GLU A 104 10.87 18.34 7.62
N THR A 105 10.50 17.31 6.88
CA THR A 105 11.21 16.01 6.89
C THR A 105 12.15 15.83 5.69
N PHE A 106 12.11 16.73 4.70
CA PHE A 106 12.79 16.60 3.39
C PHE A 106 12.51 15.24 2.71
N SER A 107 11.33 14.68 2.94
CA SER A 107 10.89 13.39 2.41
C SER A 107 9.70 13.54 1.47
N MET A 108 9.19 12.43 0.94
CA MET A 108 7.90 12.45 0.25
C MET A 108 6.80 12.93 1.20
N ILE A 109 5.85 13.71 0.69
CA ILE A 109 4.68 14.13 1.44
C ILE A 109 3.87 12.89 1.83
N ASN A 110 3.39 12.86 3.07
CA ASN A 110 2.53 11.80 3.59
C ASN A 110 1.14 11.80 2.89
N GLU A 111 0.34 10.77 3.17
CA GLU A 111 -0.98 10.61 2.55
C GLU A 111 -1.92 11.79 2.86
N ASP A 112 -1.91 12.28 4.09
CA ASP A 112 -2.79 13.37 4.53
C ASP A 112 -2.40 14.72 3.91
N GLY A 113 -1.11 15.07 3.92
CA GLY A 113 -0.61 16.29 3.30
C GLY A 113 -0.79 16.29 1.78
N MET A 114 -0.74 15.13 1.14
CA MET A 114 -1.07 15.02 -0.29
C MET A 114 -2.55 15.25 -0.57
N ARG A 115 -3.46 14.79 0.31
CA ARG A 115 -4.89 15.06 0.19
C ARG A 115 -5.19 16.55 0.38
N GLU A 116 -4.61 17.17 1.40
CA GLU A 116 -4.74 18.62 1.63
C GLU A 116 -4.24 19.42 0.42
N PHE A 117 -3.09 19.03 -0.14
CA PHE A 117 -2.56 19.65 -1.35
C PHE A 117 -3.50 19.50 -2.56
N LEU A 118 -4.09 18.31 -2.75
CA LEU A 118 -5.04 18.08 -3.84
C LEU A 118 -6.30 18.93 -3.68
N ASP A 119 -6.83 19.05 -2.47
CA ASP A 119 -7.99 19.88 -2.17
C ASP A 119 -7.69 21.35 -2.42
N PHE A 120 -6.52 21.83 -1.99
CA PHE A 120 -6.01 23.17 -2.29
C PHE A 120 -5.94 23.43 -3.80
N VAL A 121 -5.27 22.56 -4.55
CA VAL A 121 -5.13 22.73 -6.01
C VAL A 121 -6.48 22.70 -6.72
N ASN A 122 -7.39 21.79 -6.34
CA ASN A 122 -8.72 21.71 -6.93
C ASN A 122 -9.54 22.98 -6.66
N LYS A 123 -9.47 23.51 -5.44
CA LYS A 123 -10.14 24.77 -5.07
C LYS A 123 -9.62 25.95 -5.89
N GLU A 124 -8.30 26.10 -6.01
CA GLU A 124 -7.68 27.19 -6.76
C GLU A 124 -7.93 27.09 -8.27
N ILE A 125 -7.97 25.87 -8.82
CA ILE A 125 -8.36 25.63 -10.21
C ILE A 125 -9.80 26.09 -10.46
N GLN A 126 -10.75 25.72 -9.58
CA GLN A 126 -12.14 26.14 -9.73
C GLN A 126 -12.29 27.65 -9.60
N ALA A 127 -11.59 28.28 -8.66
CA ALA A 127 -11.63 29.73 -8.48
C ALA A 127 -11.05 30.50 -9.68
N SER A 128 -9.97 30.01 -10.27
CA SER A 128 -9.24 30.71 -11.35
C SER A 128 -9.84 30.47 -12.74
N PHE A 129 -10.33 29.26 -13.01
CA PHE A 129 -10.74 28.84 -14.36
C PHE A 129 -12.20 28.40 -14.48
N GLY A 130 -12.89 28.11 -13.37
CA GLY A 130 -14.26 27.58 -13.40
C GLY A 130 -14.41 26.40 -14.36
N GLU A 131 -15.43 26.45 -15.23
CA GLU A 131 -15.64 25.42 -16.26
C GLU A 131 -14.94 25.69 -17.61
N SER A 132 -14.10 26.73 -17.70
CA SER A 132 -13.47 27.11 -18.99
C SER A 132 -12.40 26.10 -19.46
N VAL A 133 -11.89 25.29 -18.54
CA VAL A 133 -10.79 24.36 -18.76
C VAL A 133 -11.09 23.02 -18.07
N GLU A 134 -10.88 21.92 -18.78
CA GLU A 134 -10.86 20.58 -18.23
C GLU A 134 -9.50 20.31 -17.57
N THR A 135 -9.49 19.98 -16.29
CA THR A 135 -8.28 19.72 -15.52
C THR A 135 -8.17 18.24 -15.18
N VAL A 136 -6.94 17.73 -15.29
CA VAL A 136 -6.60 16.36 -14.92
C VAL A 136 -5.32 16.43 -14.11
N LEU A 137 -5.39 15.99 -12.87
CA LEU A 137 -4.25 15.82 -11.99
C LEU A 137 -3.75 14.38 -12.15
N TRP A 138 -2.47 14.21 -12.44
CA TRP A 138 -1.85 12.90 -12.62
C TRP A 138 -0.42 12.94 -12.13
N GLY A 139 0.11 11.78 -11.74
CA GLY A 139 1.49 11.63 -11.31
C GLY A 139 1.70 10.34 -10.54
N ASN A 140 2.95 9.87 -10.50
CA ASN A 140 3.30 8.62 -9.82
C ASN A 140 2.91 8.63 -8.34
N THR A 141 3.06 9.78 -7.67
CA THR A 141 2.64 9.94 -6.27
C THR A 141 1.13 9.74 -6.11
N LEU A 142 0.31 10.29 -7.02
CA LEU A 142 -1.14 10.12 -6.99
C LEU A 142 -1.55 8.67 -7.23
N LEU A 143 -0.90 8.00 -8.19
CA LEU A 143 -1.12 6.57 -8.43
C LEU A 143 -0.79 5.72 -7.20
N VAL A 144 0.29 6.02 -6.50
CA VAL A 144 0.68 5.31 -5.26
C VAL A 144 -0.33 5.57 -4.14
N LEU A 145 -0.84 6.80 -4.01
CA LEU A 145 -1.87 7.16 -3.01
C LEU A 145 -3.19 6.45 -3.27
N ASP A 146 -3.68 6.48 -4.51
CA ASP A 146 -4.92 5.81 -4.89
C ASP A 146 -4.79 4.29 -4.71
N SER A 147 -3.65 3.72 -5.13
CA SER A 147 -3.34 2.31 -4.89
C SER A 147 -3.31 1.98 -3.40
N SER A 148 -2.69 2.84 -2.57
CA SER A 148 -2.67 2.77 -1.10
C SER A 148 -4.05 2.63 -0.51
N ARG A 149 -4.98 3.50 -0.92
CA ARG A 149 -6.34 3.47 -0.40
C ARG A 149 -7.07 2.19 -0.79
N LEU A 150 -7.02 1.83 -2.08
CA LEU A 150 -7.69 0.63 -2.59
C LEU A 150 -7.17 -0.64 -1.89
N ILE A 151 -5.85 -0.75 -1.73
CA ILE A 151 -5.24 -1.90 -1.07
C ILE A 151 -5.58 -1.95 0.42
N LYS A 152 -5.61 -0.81 1.14
CA LYS A 152 -6.04 -0.78 2.55
C LYS A 152 -7.50 -1.23 2.73
N GLU A 153 -8.40 -0.74 1.88
CA GLU A 153 -9.83 -1.09 1.93
C GLU A 153 -10.06 -2.58 1.58
N ASP A 154 -9.41 -3.07 0.52
CA ASP A 154 -9.52 -4.46 0.07
C ASP A 154 -8.83 -5.43 1.02
N GLN A 155 -7.78 -5.02 1.73
CA GLN A 155 -7.06 -5.85 2.69
C GLN A 155 -7.97 -6.38 3.79
N LEU A 156 -8.74 -5.49 4.43
CA LEU A 156 -9.61 -5.87 5.54
C LEU A 156 -10.68 -6.86 5.06
N ARG A 157 -11.27 -6.60 3.89
CA ARG A 157 -12.28 -7.48 3.28
C ARG A 157 -11.69 -8.83 2.93
N SER A 158 -10.57 -8.87 2.21
CA SER A 158 -9.90 -10.11 1.80
C SER A 158 -9.42 -10.92 3.00
N THR A 159 -8.82 -10.27 4.00
CA THR A 159 -8.38 -10.95 5.24
C THR A 159 -9.55 -11.61 5.97
N LEU A 160 -10.66 -10.87 6.15
CA LEU A 160 -11.85 -11.41 6.80
C LEU A 160 -12.45 -12.56 6.01
N ILE A 161 -12.57 -12.42 4.69
CA ILE A 161 -13.07 -13.48 3.80
C ILE A 161 -12.18 -14.72 3.89
N SER A 162 -10.85 -14.58 3.85
CA SER A 162 -9.90 -15.69 3.97
C SER A 162 -10.01 -16.42 5.30
N ILE A 163 -10.11 -15.68 6.42
CA ILE A 163 -10.29 -16.29 7.76
C ILE A 163 -11.64 -17.03 7.83
N ILE A 164 -12.72 -16.43 7.34
CA ILE A 164 -14.05 -17.04 7.35
C ILE A 164 -14.08 -18.30 6.49
N LEU A 165 -13.54 -18.25 5.27
CA LEU A 165 -13.45 -19.42 4.38
C LEU A 165 -12.57 -20.52 4.99
N GLY A 166 -11.42 -20.17 5.57
CA GLY A 166 -10.56 -21.12 6.29
C GLY A 166 -11.31 -21.80 7.43
N LEU A 167 -12.04 -21.04 8.24
CA LEU A 167 -12.88 -21.58 9.31
C LEU A 167 -13.99 -22.49 8.80
N ILE A 168 -14.65 -22.13 7.69
CA ILE A 168 -15.70 -22.94 7.07
C ILE A 168 -15.11 -24.27 6.57
N ILE A 169 -13.95 -24.25 5.92
CA ILE A 169 -13.29 -25.47 5.42
C ILE A 169 -12.92 -26.37 6.60
N ILE A 170 -12.28 -25.83 7.64
CA ILE A 170 -11.92 -26.60 8.83
C ILE A 170 -13.18 -27.12 9.52
N TRP A 171 -14.22 -26.31 9.63
CA TRP A 171 -15.50 -26.75 10.19
C TRP A 171 -16.13 -27.88 9.36
N LEU A 172 -16.09 -27.82 8.04
CA LEU A 172 -16.60 -28.88 7.17
C LEU A 172 -15.82 -30.19 7.34
N PHE A 173 -14.50 -30.12 7.49
CA PHE A 173 -13.67 -31.31 7.72
C PHE A 173 -13.87 -31.89 9.12
N PHE A 174 -13.87 -31.05 10.15
CA PHE A 174 -13.90 -31.48 11.55
C PHE A 174 -15.31 -31.66 12.12
N HIS A 175 -16.33 -31.09 11.47
CA HIS A 175 -17.72 -30.97 11.95
C HIS A 175 -17.80 -30.47 13.40
N SER A 176 -16.85 -29.63 13.83
CA SER A 176 -16.74 -29.16 15.21
C SER A 176 -16.14 -27.76 15.25
N PHE A 177 -16.92 -26.82 15.77
CA PHE A 177 -16.50 -25.42 15.93
C PHE A 177 -15.27 -25.28 16.84
N ILE A 178 -15.11 -26.18 17.82
CA ILE A 178 -14.03 -26.10 18.81
C ILE A 178 -12.68 -26.35 18.14
N TYR A 179 -12.58 -27.38 17.29
CA TYR A 179 -11.36 -27.64 16.53
C TYR A 179 -11.09 -26.54 15.50
N SER A 180 -12.12 -25.95 14.90
CA SER A 180 -11.97 -24.79 14.01
C SER A 180 -11.39 -23.57 14.74
N PHE A 181 -11.87 -23.26 15.94
CA PHE A 181 -11.31 -22.16 16.73
C PHE A 181 -9.90 -22.46 17.23
N MET A 182 -9.58 -23.71 17.59
CA MET A 182 -8.21 -24.11 17.96
C MET A 182 -7.22 -23.90 16.82
N ALA A 183 -7.65 -24.07 15.57
CA ALA A 183 -6.81 -23.83 14.40
C ALA A 183 -6.41 -22.36 14.21
N LEU A 184 -7.15 -21.41 14.81
CA LEU A 184 -6.79 -20.00 14.80
C LEU A 184 -5.67 -19.65 15.77
N ILE A 185 -5.38 -20.50 16.76
CA ILE A 185 -4.42 -20.18 17.82
C ILE A 185 -3.01 -19.92 17.25
N PRO A 186 -2.45 -20.77 16.35
CA PRO A 186 -1.16 -20.50 15.73
C PRO A 186 -1.17 -19.24 14.86
N LEU A 187 -2.26 -19.02 14.13
CA LEU A 187 -2.43 -17.83 13.31
C LEU A 187 -2.39 -16.55 14.17
N LEU A 188 -3.10 -16.54 15.30
CA LEU A 188 -3.07 -15.43 16.24
C LEU A 188 -1.66 -15.21 16.81
N SER A 189 -0.94 -16.28 17.16
CA SER A 189 0.46 -16.18 17.61
C SER A 189 1.35 -15.49 16.57
N GLY A 190 1.20 -15.87 15.29
CA GLY A 190 1.89 -15.21 14.18
C GLY A 190 1.53 -13.73 14.07
N ILE A 191 0.23 -13.41 14.05
CA ILE A 191 -0.28 -12.03 13.93
C ILE A 191 0.19 -11.16 15.10
N PHE A 192 0.18 -11.67 16.33
CA PHE A 192 0.70 -10.94 17.49
C PHE A 192 2.19 -10.65 17.34
N PHE A 193 2.99 -11.66 16.97
CA PHE A 193 4.42 -11.47 16.72
C PHE A 193 4.66 -10.41 15.63
N TYR A 194 3.89 -10.47 14.55
CA TYR A 194 3.96 -9.52 13.45
C TYR A 194 3.72 -8.07 13.90
N PHE A 195 2.59 -7.80 14.56
CA PHE A 195 2.27 -6.44 15.03
C PHE A 195 3.22 -5.94 16.13
N ILE A 196 3.67 -6.82 17.02
CA ILE A 196 4.69 -6.48 18.03
C ILE A 196 5.99 -6.06 17.33
N THR A 197 6.40 -6.80 16.30
CA THR A 197 7.61 -6.48 15.52
C THR A 197 7.47 -5.13 14.84
N LEU A 198 6.34 -4.85 14.17
CA LEU A 198 6.10 -3.54 13.56
C LEU A 198 6.18 -2.40 14.58
N TYR A 199 5.57 -2.58 15.76
CA TYR A 199 5.56 -1.57 16.81
C TYR A 199 6.96 -1.30 17.38
N ILE A 200 7.71 -2.36 17.72
CA ILE A 200 9.05 -2.26 18.32
C ILE A 200 10.04 -1.63 17.34
N PHE A 201 10.03 -2.08 16.08
CA PHE A 201 10.96 -1.60 15.06
C PHE A 201 10.48 -0.32 14.35
N LYS A 202 9.32 0.23 14.74
CA LYS A 202 8.69 1.41 14.13
C LYS A 202 8.59 1.32 12.61
N ILE A 203 8.28 0.13 12.10
CA ILE A 203 8.09 -0.09 10.67
C ILE A 203 6.70 0.42 10.30
N PRO A 204 6.56 1.37 9.35
CA PRO A 204 5.28 1.93 8.98
C PRO A 204 4.39 0.88 8.31
N LEU A 205 3.08 0.99 8.53
CA LEU A 205 2.10 0.22 7.76
C LEU A 205 1.98 0.81 6.36
N ASP A 206 2.55 0.09 5.41
CA ASP A 206 2.64 0.39 3.99
C ASP A 206 2.12 -0.77 3.13
N MET A 207 2.20 -0.61 1.81
CA MET A 207 1.87 -1.64 0.83
C MET A 207 2.46 -3.02 1.15
N THR A 208 3.74 -3.05 1.52
CA THR A 208 4.51 -4.28 1.66
C THR A 208 4.14 -5.02 2.93
N THR A 209 4.04 -4.32 4.04
CA THR A 209 3.56 -4.85 5.33
C THR A 209 2.11 -5.32 5.24
N ILE A 210 1.25 -4.61 4.49
CA ILE A 210 -0.11 -5.08 4.21
C ILE A 210 -0.10 -6.45 3.51
N LEU A 211 0.72 -6.63 2.47
CA LEU A 211 0.85 -7.92 1.78
C LEU A 211 1.34 -9.05 2.68
N VAL A 212 2.27 -8.77 3.61
CA VAL A 212 2.76 -9.76 4.60
C VAL A 212 1.61 -10.33 5.44
N THR A 213 0.65 -9.49 5.82
CA THR A 213 -0.52 -9.92 6.60
C THR A 213 -1.36 -10.94 5.84
N ASN A 214 -1.60 -10.74 4.54
CA ASN A 214 -2.34 -11.70 3.71
C ASN A 214 -1.65 -13.06 3.63
N VAL A 215 -0.35 -13.05 3.35
CA VAL A 215 0.44 -14.27 3.23
C VAL A 215 0.46 -15.03 4.56
N THR A 216 0.58 -14.29 5.66
CA THR A 216 0.52 -14.85 7.02
C THR A 216 -0.78 -15.60 7.29
N VAL A 217 -1.92 -15.03 6.89
CA VAL A 217 -3.23 -15.67 7.09
C VAL A 217 -3.35 -16.96 6.27
N GLY A 218 -2.85 -16.96 5.03
CA GLY A 218 -2.85 -18.15 4.19
C GLY A 218 -2.00 -19.28 4.76
N VAL A 219 -0.71 -19.01 5.01
CA VAL A 219 0.24 -20.04 5.43
C VAL A 219 0.08 -20.42 6.91
N GLY A 220 -0.36 -19.48 7.76
CA GLY A 220 -0.45 -19.69 9.22
C GLY A 220 -1.51 -20.70 9.66
N LEU A 221 -2.47 -21.06 8.79
CA LEU A 221 -3.49 -22.07 9.08
C LEU A 221 -3.03 -23.50 8.72
N ASP A 222 -2.08 -23.66 7.81
CA ASP A 222 -1.73 -24.97 7.25
C ASP A 222 -1.16 -25.92 8.31
N ASP A 223 -0.20 -25.45 9.11
CA ASP A 223 0.41 -26.23 10.18
C ASP A 223 -0.61 -26.69 11.22
N ALA A 224 -1.57 -25.81 11.56
CA ALA A 224 -2.64 -26.08 12.50
C ALA A 224 -3.55 -27.19 11.97
N VAL A 225 -3.92 -27.14 10.69
CA VAL A 225 -4.75 -28.14 10.04
C VAL A 225 -4.05 -29.50 10.00
N HIS A 226 -2.78 -29.55 9.58
CA HIS A 226 -2.01 -30.78 9.57
C HIS A 226 -1.89 -31.42 10.96
N PHE A 227 -1.65 -30.60 11.98
CA PHE A 227 -1.58 -31.08 13.37
C PHE A 227 -2.93 -31.64 13.84
N LEU A 228 -4.02 -30.87 13.67
CA LEU A 228 -5.35 -31.26 14.14
C LEU A 228 -5.90 -32.49 13.40
N LEU A 229 -5.60 -32.65 12.11
CA LEU A 229 -6.02 -33.81 11.33
C LEU A 229 -5.36 -35.09 11.87
N GLN A 230 -4.06 -35.03 12.14
CA GLN A 230 -3.35 -36.16 12.73
C GLN A 230 -3.84 -36.45 14.15
N TYR A 231 -4.05 -35.41 14.96
CA TYR A 231 -4.62 -35.57 16.30
C TYR A 231 -5.96 -36.29 16.26
N ARG A 232 -6.88 -35.87 15.38
CA ARG A 232 -8.18 -36.53 15.24
C ARG A 232 -8.04 -38.00 14.84
N LYS A 233 -7.13 -38.31 13.92
CA LYS A 233 -6.87 -39.68 13.47
C LYS A 233 -6.40 -40.57 14.62
N GLN A 234 -5.48 -40.08 15.44
CA GLN A 234 -4.96 -40.84 16.59
C GLN A 234 -5.95 -40.88 17.75
N ARG A 235 -6.70 -39.79 17.98
CA ARG A 235 -7.75 -39.73 19.01
C ARG A 235 -8.87 -40.74 18.80
N ALA A 236 -9.09 -41.18 17.55
CA ALA A 236 -10.04 -42.26 17.24
C ALA A 236 -9.60 -43.64 17.79
N GLN A 237 -8.32 -43.80 18.10
CA GLN A 237 -7.73 -45.08 18.53
C GLN A 237 -7.14 -45.00 19.95
N GLU A 238 -6.79 -43.81 20.41
CA GLU A 238 -6.04 -43.60 21.65
C GLU A 238 -6.73 -42.61 22.62
N PRO A 239 -6.51 -42.74 23.94
CA PRO A 239 -6.80 -41.69 24.93
C PRO A 239 -6.17 -40.35 24.53
N TYR A 240 -6.75 -39.23 24.96
CA TYR A 240 -6.34 -37.90 24.46
C TYR A 240 -4.86 -37.59 24.70
N GLU A 241 -4.31 -38.03 25.84
CA GLU A 241 -2.89 -37.84 26.19
C GLU A 241 -1.96 -38.61 25.26
N GLN A 242 -2.29 -39.88 24.98
CA GLN A 242 -1.52 -40.72 24.06
C GLN A 242 -1.63 -40.20 22.63
N ALA A 243 -2.84 -39.86 22.18
CA ALA A 243 -3.07 -39.27 20.86
C ALA A 243 -2.28 -37.97 20.66
N LEU A 244 -2.17 -37.13 21.69
CA LEU A 244 -1.35 -35.91 21.62
C LEU A 244 0.14 -36.22 21.45
N LEU A 245 0.69 -37.14 22.26
CA LEU A 245 2.10 -37.53 22.19
C LEU A 245 2.44 -38.22 20.87
N SER A 246 1.57 -39.13 20.43
CA SER A 246 1.66 -39.79 19.13
C SER A 246 1.59 -38.77 17.98
N THR A 247 0.86 -37.66 18.14
CA THR A 247 0.72 -36.64 17.07
C THR A 247 1.94 -35.76 17.04
N LEU A 248 2.45 -35.37 18.21
CA LEU A 248 3.66 -34.57 18.33
C LEU A 248 4.87 -35.31 17.76
N SER A 249 4.98 -36.61 18.02
CA SER A 249 6.08 -37.45 17.51
C SER A 249 6.00 -37.67 16.01
N PHE A 250 4.80 -37.83 15.44
CA PHE A 250 4.61 -38.08 14.02
C PHE A 250 4.65 -36.80 13.17
N THR A 251 3.89 -35.77 13.55
CA THR A 251 3.69 -34.55 12.73
C THR A 251 4.53 -33.37 13.21
N GLY A 252 4.95 -33.33 14.48
CA GLY A 252 5.74 -32.22 15.01
C GLY A 252 7.08 -32.03 14.31
N ARG A 253 7.80 -33.13 14.03
CA ARG A 253 9.08 -33.09 13.29
C ARG A 253 8.90 -32.57 11.85
N PRO A 254 7.97 -33.09 11.03
CA PRO A 254 7.66 -32.52 9.73
C PRO A 254 7.36 -31.02 9.75
N ILE A 255 6.47 -30.57 10.64
CA ILE A 255 6.07 -29.14 10.76
C ILE A 255 7.28 -28.25 11.02
N VAL A 256 8.17 -28.66 11.93
CA VAL A 256 9.37 -27.88 12.24
C VAL A 256 10.32 -27.82 11.04
N LEU A 257 10.51 -28.92 10.33
CA LEU A 257 11.42 -28.98 9.18
C LEU A 257 10.90 -28.16 8.00
N THR A 258 9.60 -28.24 7.69
CA THR A 258 8.99 -27.45 6.60
C THR A 258 9.04 -25.96 6.92
N THR A 259 8.71 -25.58 8.16
CA THR A 259 8.78 -24.18 8.59
C THR A 259 10.21 -23.64 8.54
N LEU A 260 11.20 -24.36 9.08
CA LEU A 260 12.58 -23.91 9.05
C LEU A 260 13.11 -23.77 7.62
N SER A 261 12.67 -24.64 6.70
CA SER A 261 13.01 -24.54 5.28
C SER A 261 12.43 -23.27 4.66
N LEU A 262 11.15 -22.97 4.91
CA LEU A 262 10.48 -21.75 4.45
C LEU A 262 11.12 -20.48 5.04
N VAL A 263 11.36 -20.47 6.36
CA VAL A 263 12.02 -19.38 7.08
C VAL A 263 13.39 -19.12 6.50
N SER A 264 14.20 -20.16 6.28
CA SER A 264 15.54 -20.02 5.69
C SER A 264 15.47 -19.43 4.29
N GLY A 265 14.52 -19.88 3.46
CA GLY A 265 14.31 -19.32 2.11
C GLY A 265 13.90 -17.85 2.13
N LEU A 266 13.02 -17.45 3.05
CA LEU A 266 12.58 -16.06 3.20
C LEU A 266 13.67 -15.14 3.76
N LEU A 267 14.53 -15.66 4.64
CA LEU A 267 15.65 -14.89 5.20
C LEU A 267 16.70 -14.53 4.14
N VAL A 268 16.78 -15.26 3.01
CA VAL A 268 17.63 -14.86 1.87
C VAL A 268 17.24 -13.48 1.34
N LEU A 269 15.95 -13.10 1.42
CA LEU A 269 15.47 -11.78 1.00
C LEU A 269 16.05 -10.65 1.85
N CYS A 270 16.58 -10.92 3.04
CA CYS A 270 17.24 -9.92 3.86
C CYS A 270 18.54 -9.39 3.25
N PHE A 271 19.13 -10.10 2.27
CA PHE A 271 20.30 -9.65 1.52
C PHE A 271 19.94 -8.76 0.30
N ALA A 272 18.66 -8.48 0.05
CA ALA A 272 18.24 -7.62 -1.05
C ALA A 272 18.67 -6.16 -0.84
N SER A 273 18.94 -5.44 -1.93
CA SER A 273 19.27 -3.99 -1.86
C SER A 273 18.05 -3.09 -1.64
N PHE A 274 16.84 -3.63 -1.83
CA PHE A 274 15.59 -2.88 -1.75
C PHE A 274 14.88 -3.14 -0.42
N ARG A 275 14.79 -2.11 0.44
CA ARG A 275 14.27 -2.22 1.82
C ARG A 275 12.91 -2.91 1.95
N PRO A 276 11.90 -2.65 1.09
CA PRO A 276 10.62 -3.36 1.18
C PRO A 276 10.79 -4.89 1.09
N VAL A 277 11.69 -5.38 0.22
CA VAL A 277 11.95 -6.81 0.07
C VAL A 277 12.62 -7.40 1.33
N ILE A 278 13.53 -6.64 1.94
CA ILE A 278 14.16 -7.03 3.22
C ILE A 278 13.09 -7.19 4.31
N PHE A 279 12.23 -6.19 4.48
CA PHE A 279 11.17 -6.23 5.50
C PHE A 279 10.15 -7.34 5.23
N PHE A 280 9.78 -7.55 3.97
CA PHE A 280 8.88 -8.62 3.57
C PHE A 280 9.41 -9.99 4.01
N GLY A 281 10.67 -10.30 3.68
CA GLY A 281 11.29 -11.57 4.06
C GLY A 281 11.42 -11.75 5.57
N PHE A 282 11.92 -10.72 6.26
CA PHE A 282 12.10 -10.75 7.71
C PHE A 282 10.78 -10.93 8.46
N LEU A 283 9.75 -10.17 8.10
CA LEU A 283 8.46 -10.19 8.81
C LEU A 283 7.73 -11.52 8.60
N ILE A 284 7.70 -12.06 7.37
CA ILE A 284 7.06 -13.37 7.12
C ILE A 284 7.84 -14.47 7.83
N ALA A 285 9.17 -14.46 7.75
CA ALA A 285 10.02 -15.47 8.40
C ALA A 285 9.74 -15.54 9.91
N GLY A 286 9.75 -14.40 10.61
CA GLY A 286 9.45 -14.37 12.04
C GLY A 286 8.01 -14.77 12.36
N THR A 287 7.07 -14.40 11.50
CA THR A 287 5.65 -14.73 11.67
C THR A 287 5.38 -16.22 11.52
N LEU A 288 5.96 -16.88 10.51
CA LEU A 288 5.87 -18.33 10.33
C LEU A 288 6.53 -19.08 11.47
N PHE A 289 7.69 -18.60 11.93
CA PHE A 289 8.36 -19.19 13.08
C PHE A 289 7.50 -19.09 14.35
N SER A 290 6.87 -17.95 14.60
CA SER A 290 5.92 -17.77 15.71
C SER A 290 4.68 -18.66 15.57
N ALA A 291 4.13 -18.79 14.36
CA ALA A 291 2.98 -19.66 14.09
C ALA A 291 3.33 -21.13 14.34
N MET A 292 4.48 -21.61 13.88
CA MET A 292 4.97 -22.96 14.16
C MET A 292 5.10 -23.24 15.66
N ILE A 293 5.62 -22.28 16.44
CA ILE A 293 5.64 -22.38 17.90
C ILE A 293 4.21 -22.49 18.44
N GLY A 294 3.29 -21.67 17.94
CA GLY A 294 1.88 -21.74 18.30
C GLY A 294 1.25 -23.11 18.00
N THR A 295 1.59 -23.73 16.88
CA THR A 295 1.11 -25.07 16.51
C THR A 295 1.66 -26.14 17.45
N VAL A 296 2.97 -26.15 17.71
CA VAL A 296 3.61 -27.23 18.49
C VAL A 296 3.41 -27.05 20.00
N VAL A 297 3.19 -25.83 20.49
CA VAL A 297 3.08 -25.54 21.93
C VAL A 297 1.64 -25.20 22.33
N PHE A 298 0.99 -24.27 21.64
CA PHE A 298 -0.31 -23.76 22.07
C PHE A 298 -1.46 -24.71 21.71
N ILE A 299 -1.45 -25.38 20.56
CA ILE A 299 -2.50 -26.35 20.22
C ILE A 299 -2.55 -27.51 21.23
N PRO A 300 -1.44 -28.21 21.55
CA PRO A 300 -1.44 -29.26 22.57
C PRO A 300 -1.98 -28.81 23.93
N SER A 301 -1.61 -27.59 24.34
CA SER A 301 -2.07 -26.98 25.58
C SER A 301 -3.57 -26.70 25.53
N ALA A 302 -4.08 -26.17 24.42
CA ALA A 302 -5.50 -25.89 24.22
C ALA A 302 -6.34 -27.18 24.20
N ILE A 303 -5.87 -28.24 23.54
CA ILE A 303 -6.54 -29.54 23.51
C ILE A 303 -6.60 -30.14 24.92
N THR A 304 -5.48 -30.10 25.65
CA THR A 304 -5.40 -30.62 27.03
C THR A 304 -6.36 -29.86 27.96
N PHE A 305 -6.41 -28.54 27.84
CA PHE A 305 -7.33 -27.71 28.62
C PHE A 305 -8.80 -28.04 28.29
N TYR A 306 -9.12 -28.17 27.00
CA TYR A 306 -10.46 -28.49 26.54
C TYR A 306 -10.95 -29.86 27.03
N GLU A 307 -10.13 -30.90 26.91
CA GLU A 307 -10.49 -32.26 27.35
C GLU A 307 -10.68 -32.31 28.88
N LYS A 308 -9.82 -31.64 29.66
CA LYS A 308 -9.98 -31.52 31.12
C LYS A 308 -11.27 -30.80 31.51
N PHE A 309 -11.57 -29.70 30.82
CA PHE A 309 -12.79 -28.93 31.05
C PHE A 309 -14.05 -29.74 30.73
N ARG A 310 -14.04 -30.50 29.62
CA ARG A 310 -15.13 -31.39 29.25
C ARG A 310 -15.39 -32.46 30.31
N VAL A 311 -14.35 -33.14 30.80
CA VAL A 311 -14.48 -34.16 31.86
C VAL A 311 -15.01 -33.56 33.16
N PHE A 312 -14.58 -32.35 33.52
CA PHE A 312 -15.08 -31.63 34.70
C PHE A 312 -16.59 -31.34 34.61
N MET A 313 -17.06 -30.89 33.43
CA MET A 313 -18.47 -30.61 33.18
C MET A 313 -19.33 -31.88 33.22
N GLU A 314 -18.87 -32.99 32.62
CA GLU A 314 -19.57 -34.28 32.65
C GLU A 314 -19.72 -34.80 34.09
N ARG A 315 -18.68 -34.67 34.92
CA ARG A 315 -18.74 -35.03 36.36
C ARG A 315 -19.69 -34.15 37.17
N SER A 316 -19.72 -32.84 36.90
CA SER A 316 -20.62 -31.90 37.59
C SER A 316 -22.09 -32.12 37.24
N ALA A 317 -22.38 -32.56 36.01
CA ALA A 317 -23.73 -32.94 35.58
C ALA A 317 -24.19 -34.26 36.21
N SER A 318 -23.29 -35.25 36.32
CA SER A 318 -23.59 -36.55 36.96
C SER A 318 -23.78 -36.48 38.47
N SER A 319 -23.27 -35.45 39.15
CA SER A 319 -23.44 -35.26 40.60
C SER A 319 -24.76 -34.58 40.99
N LYS A 320 -25.53 -34.06 40.01
CA LYS A 320 -26.80 -33.37 40.23
C LYS A 320 -28.04 -34.23 39.94
N ASN A 321 -27.86 -35.44 39.40
CA ASN A 321 -28.89 -36.47 39.23
C ASN A 321 -28.67 -37.57 40.26
#